data_AF-N1Q4E2-F1
#
_entry.id   AF-N1Q4E2-F1
#
_cell.length_a   1.000
_cell.length_b   1.000
_cell.length_c   1.000
_cell.angle_alpha   90.00
_cell.angle_beta   90.00
_cell.angle_gamma   90.00
#
_symmetry.space_group_name_H-M   'P 1'
#
loop_
_entity.id
_entity.type
_entity.pdbx_description
1 polymer ?
#
loop_
_entity_poly.entity_id
_entity_poly.type
_entity_poly.pdbx_seq_one_letter_code
_entity_poly.pdbx_strand_id
1 'polypeptide(L)'
;MDRGWRRSGTLIYLPDASRSCCPHYTIRLPASEFKPSRDQRQALHRWNRHVLGERYIKEAEKNFPKTKEEKKRSKDSFDLEHTLHESERINLKPGIEPDHRFEVTLEPDKFTEEKFELFDNYQRHVHHEQDEDVSASGFRRFLCSSPVSRQTDDDGKKLGSFHQCYRLDGRLIAMAVLDLLPHAVSGVYFIYHSDFEKWSFGKLSALREACLALEQEYQYYYMGYYIHSCKKMRYKGDYKQQYVLDYDSLQWDPLDDEMRHLMENSQYASMSRHRTTQNGGGSLPDEKDDVLHPTPTDAMSSGLSLLQLGMPGVLSLEQLRRRVELDNMKVHLGRGSVHRIQNISTWESGSDLDHSSLRGIFAELAAVLGPDVAKEAIIDFG
;
A
#
# COMPACT_ATOMS: atom_id res chain seq x y z
N MET A 1 -0.90 -5.40 6.11
CA MET A 1 0.01 -4.32 5.64
C MET A 1 1.14 -4.05 6.63
N ASP A 2 0.82 -3.87 7.92
CA ASP A 2 1.79 -3.45 8.96
C ASP A 2 2.92 -4.45 9.27
N ARG A 3 2.85 -5.66 8.72
CA ARG A 3 3.91 -6.68 8.76
C ARG A 3 4.58 -6.93 7.40
N GLY A 4 4.37 -6.05 6.42
CA GLY A 4 4.97 -6.18 5.09
C GLY A 4 4.14 -6.84 4.02
N TRP A 5 3.06 -7.53 4.38
CA TRP A 5 2.18 -8.22 3.44
C TRP A 5 1.63 -7.26 2.36
N ARG A 6 1.44 -7.78 1.15
CA ARG A 6 0.83 -7.12 -0.02
C ARG A 6 -0.10 -8.04 -0.76
N ARG A 7 -0.80 -7.47 -1.75
CA ARG A 7 -1.59 -8.25 -2.71
C ARG A 7 -1.29 -7.91 -4.16
N SER A 8 -1.59 -8.86 -5.05
CA SER A 8 -1.69 -8.70 -6.50
C SER A 8 -2.89 -9.49 -6.99
N GLY A 9 -3.93 -8.80 -7.45
CA GLY A 9 -5.26 -9.42 -7.59
C GLY A 9 -5.71 -10.04 -6.27
N THR A 10 -6.00 -11.34 -6.28
CA THR A 10 -6.39 -12.16 -5.11
C THR A 10 -5.22 -12.76 -4.34
N LEU A 11 -4.00 -12.74 -4.88
CA LEU A 11 -2.82 -13.28 -4.22
C LEU A 11 -2.37 -12.34 -3.12
N ILE A 12 -2.16 -12.86 -1.91
CA ILE A 12 -1.51 -12.17 -0.79
C ILE A 12 -0.10 -12.75 -0.61
N TYR A 13 0.91 -11.91 -0.48
CA TYR A 13 2.31 -12.33 -0.36
C TYR A 13 3.14 -11.42 0.54
N LEU A 14 4.22 -11.96 1.09
CA LEU A 14 5.25 -11.23 1.83
C LEU A 14 6.58 -11.41 1.07
N PRO A 15 7.23 -10.34 0.60
CA PRO A 15 8.49 -10.46 -0.13
C PRO A 15 9.65 -10.74 0.82
N ASP A 16 10.60 -11.55 0.39
CA ASP A 16 11.88 -11.68 1.07
C ASP A 16 12.79 -10.51 0.69
N ALA A 17 12.79 -9.48 1.54
CA ALA A 17 13.51 -8.24 1.29
C ALA A 17 15.03 -8.43 1.32
N SER A 18 15.56 -9.38 2.11
CA SER A 18 17.02 -9.59 2.23
C SER A 18 17.61 -10.34 1.04
N ARG A 19 16.83 -11.22 0.40
CA ARG A 19 17.24 -11.96 -0.82
C ARG A 19 16.83 -11.30 -2.13
N SER A 20 16.06 -10.22 -2.08
CA SER A 20 15.66 -9.49 -3.29
C SER A 20 16.83 -8.66 -3.84
N CYS A 21 17.07 -8.71 -5.16
CA CYS A 21 18.07 -7.83 -5.80
C CYS A 21 17.73 -6.34 -5.66
N CYS A 22 16.44 -6.04 -5.55
CA CYS A 22 15.88 -4.71 -5.31
C CYS A 22 14.92 -4.83 -4.12
N PRO A 23 15.37 -4.58 -2.87
CA PRO A 23 14.53 -4.76 -1.70
C PRO A 23 13.26 -3.92 -1.76
N HIS A 24 12.16 -4.58 -1.40
CA HIS A 24 10.83 -3.99 -1.35
C HIS A 24 10.54 -3.50 0.06
N TYR A 25 10.66 -2.20 0.31
CA TYR A 25 10.36 -1.62 1.60
C TYR A 25 8.89 -1.24 1.71
N THR A 26 8.30 -1.52 2.87
CA THR A 26 7.00 -0.98 3.24
C THR A 26 7.18 0.42 3.80
N ILE A 27 6.51 1.39 3.19
CA ILE A 27 6.46 2.76 3.70
C ILE A 27 5.02 3.16 4.03
N ARG A 28 4.86 4.02 5.02
CA ARG A 28 3.58 4.63 5.39
C ARG A 28 3.74 6.12 5.63
N LEU A 29 2.75 6.87 5.16
CA LEU A 29 2.60 8.30 5.39
C LEU A 29 1.49 8.51 6.41
N PRO A 30 1.76 9.06 7.61
CA PRO A 30 0.70 9.50 8.51
C PRO A 30 -0.05 10.66 7.86
N ALA A 31 -1.36 10.49 7.66
CA ALA A 31 -2.17 11.45 6.91
C ALA A 31 -2.19 12.84 7.58
N SER A 32 -2.21 12.87 8.92
CA SER A 32 -2.19 14.08 9.74
C SER A 32 -0.85 14.83 9.71
N GLU A 33 0.25 14.17 9.36
CA GLU A 33 1.59 14.78 9.29
C GLU A 33 1.96 15.21 7.86
N PHE A 34 1.17 14.83 6.86
CA PHE A 34 1.50 15.05 5.46
C PHE A 34 1.53 16.55 5.12
N LYS A 35 2.65 16.99 4.52
CA LYS A 35 2.82 18.35 4.03
C LYS A 35 3.27 18.34 2.57
N PRO A 36 2.39 18.74 1.62
CA PRO A 36 2.75 18.76 0.22
C PRO A 36 3.97 19.64 -0.07
N SER A 37 4.91 19.14 -0.87
CA SER A 37 6.07 19.88 -1.35
C SER A 37 5.66 21.01 -2.32
N ARG A 38 6.58 21.95 -2.61
CA ARG A 38 6.30 23.04 -3.56
C ARG A 38 5.87 22.52 -4.94
N ASP A 39 6.54 21.49 -5.44
CA ASP A 39 6.26 20.88 -6.73
C ASP A 39 4.90 20.13 -6.74
N GLN A 40 4.54 19.49 -5.63
CA GLN A 40 3.21 18.89 -5.44
C GLN A 40 2.10 19.95 -5.45
N ARG A 41 2.28 21.06 -4.71
CA ARG A 41 1.35 22.19 -4.72
C ARG A 41 1.21 22.82 -6.11
N GLN A 42 2.32 22.97 -6.84
CA GLN A 42 2.30 23.51 -8.21
C GLN A 42 1.53 22.61 -9.16
N ALA A 43 1.67 21.28 -9.07
CA ALA A 43 0.86 20.37 -9.90
C ALA A 43 -0.63 20.56 -9.64
N LEU A 44 -1.03 20.64 -8.36
CA LEU A 44 -2.42 20.84 -7.97
C LEU A 44 -2.97 22.19 -8.44
N HIS A 45 -2.25 23.29 -8.23
CA HIS A 45 -2.70 24.62 -8.70
C HIS A 45 -2.81 24.70 -10.22
N ARG A 46 -1.90 24.06 -10.97
CA ARG A 46 -1.99 24.01 -12.44
C ARG A 46 -3.24 23.24 -12.88
N TRP A 47 -3.54 22.11 -12.23
CA TRP A 47 -4.76 21.35 -12.49
C TRP A 47 -6.01 22.17 -12.19
N ASN A 48 -6.10 22.80 -11.01
CA ASN A 48 -7.24 23.65 -10.65
C ASN A 48 -7.43 24.79 -11.64
N ARG A 49 -6.35 25.48 -12.04
CA ARG A 49 -6.44 26.56 -13.03
C ARG A 49 -6.95 26.06 -14.37
N HIS A 50 -6.53 24.87 -14.79
CA HIS A 50 -7.01 24.26 -16.03
C HIS A 50 -8.50 23.95 -15.98
N VAL A 51 -8.96 23.29 -14.92
CA VAL A 51 -10.36 22.91 -14.77
C VAL A 51 -11.26 24.15 -14.62
N LEU A 52 -10.88 25.07 -13.74
CA LEU A 52 -11.71 26.23 -13.43
C LEU A 52 -11.71 27.25 -14.56
N GLY A 53 -10.56 27.53 -15.16
CA GLY A 53 -10.42 28.58 -16.17
C GLY A 53 -10.30 29.99 -15.60
N GLU A 54 -9.75 30.91 -16.39
CA GLU A 54 -9.50 32.28 -15.93
C GLU A 54 -10.78 33.06 -15.68
N ARG A 55 -11.84 32.80 -16.45
CA ARG A 55 -13.13 33.48 -16.30
C ARG A 55 -13.76 33.12 -14.96
N TYR A 56 -13.85 31.83 -14.64
CA TYR A 56 -14.37 31.37 -13.37
C TYR A 56 -13.60 31.98 -12.19
N ILE A 57 -12.27 31.93 -12.24
CA ILE A 57 -11.42 32.43 -11.15
C ILE A 57 -11.71 33.92 -10.89
N LYS A 58 -11.75 34.74 -11.95
CA LYS A 58 -12.03 36.19 -11.82
C LYS A 58 -13.44 36.48 -11.30
N GLU A 59 -14.45 35.75 -11.79
CA GLU A 59 -15.83 35.93 -11.33
C GLU A 59 -16.03 35.44 -9.90
N ALA A 60 -15.40 34.34 -9.52
CA ALA A 60 -15.44 33.79 -8.17
C ALA A 60 -14.78 34.74 -7.16
N GLU A 61 -13.63 35.32 -7.50
CA GLU A 61 -12.96 36.32 -6.66
C GLU A 61 -13.80 37.59 -6.48
N LYS A 62 -14.53 38.01 -7.52
CA LYS A 62 -15.40 39.19 -7.50
C LYS A 62 -16.69 38.95 -6.71
N ASN A 63 -17.38 37.85 -6.98
CA ASN A 63 -18.73 37.59 -6.47
C ASN A 63 -18.71 36.86 -5.12
N PHE A 64 -17.64 36.12 -4.83
CA PHE A 64 -17.47 35.31 -3.61
C PHE A 64 -16.09 35.58 -2.97
N PRO A 65 -15.82 36.83 -2.54
CA PRO A 65 -14.50 37.19 -2.01
C PRO A 65 -14.19 36.41 -0.72
N LYS A 66 -12.94 35.95 -0.59
CA LYS A 66 -12.47 35.24 0.60
C LYS A 66 -12.68 36.06 1.88
N THR A 67 -13.19 35.40 2.91
CA THR A 67 -13.37 35.95 4.25
C THR A 67 -12.02 36.31 4.88
N LYS A 68 -12.04 37.07 5.99
CA LYS A 68 -10.80 37.42 6.70
C LYS A 68 -10.12 36.16 7.26
N GLU A 69 -10.92 35.21 7.72
CA GLU A 69 -10.53 33.92 8.27
C GLU A 69 -9.85 33.06 7.21
N GLU A 70 -10.44 32.95 6.01
CA GLU A 70 -9.86 32.21 4.88
C GLU A 70 -8.55 32.84 4.40
N LYS A 71 -8.48 34.18 4.35
CA LYS A 71 -7.25 34.92 4.02
C LYS A 71 -6.16 34.70 5.07
N LYS A 72 -6.53 34.62 6.35
CA LYS A 72 -5.59 34.30 7.43
C LYS A 72 -5.10 32.86 7.32
N ARG A 73 -6.00 31.89 7.16
CA ARG A 73 -5.67 30.47 6.98
C ARG A 73 -4.71 30.24 5.82
N SER A 74 -4.96 30.89 4.68
CA SER A 74 -4.10 30.81 3.49
C SER A 74 -2.70 31.42 3.68
N LYS A 75 -2.51 32.31 4.66
CA LYS A 75 -1.20 32.91 4.98
C LYS A 75 -0.40 32.05 5.94
N ASP A 76 -1.06 31.40 6.88
CA ASP A 76 -0.40 30.67 7.97
C ASP A 76 0.14 29.31 7.50
N SER A 77 -0.59 28.60 6.63
CA SER A 77 -0.15 27.31 6.08
C SER A 77 -0.83 26.97 4.75
N PHE A 78 -0.27 26.01 4.01
CA PHE A 78 -0.94 25.47 2.83
C PHE A 78 -2.09 24.56 3.25
N ASP A 79 -3.30 24.94 2.89
CA ASP A 79 -4.52 24.17 3.11
C ASP A 79 -4.70 23.16 1.97
N LEU A 80 -4.25 21.93 2.19
CA LEU A 80 -4.31 20.86 1.20
C LEU A 80 -5.76 20.52 0.86
N GLU A 81 -6.61 20.25 1.86
CA GLU A 81 -7.99 19.81 1.68
C GLU A 81 -8.77 20.81 0.84
N HIS A 82 -8.78 22.09 1.23
CA HIS A 82 -9.49 23.11 0.47
C HIS A 82 -8.95 23.25 -0.96
N THR A 83 -7.63 23.26 -1.13
CA THR A 83 -7.03 23.44 -2.47
C THR A 83 -7.32 22.23 -3.36
N LEU A 84 -7.30 21.02 -2.81
CA LEU A 84 -7.54 19.78 -3.54
C LEU A 84 -8.96 19.73 -4.11
N HIS A 85 -9.93 20.14 -3.30
CA HIS A 85 -11.35 20.09 -3.62
C HIS A 85 -11.85 21.27 -4.45
N GLU A 86 -11.05 22.33 -4.62
CA GLU A 86 -11.43 23.59 -5.27
C GLU A 86 -12.02 23.41 -6.68
N SER A 87 -11.45 22.48 -7.45
CA SER A 87 -11.88 22.20 -8.83
C SER A 87 -12.93 21.09 -8.94
N GLU A 88 -13.23 20.38 -7.87
CA GLU A 88 -14.25 19.33 -7.86
C GLU A 88 -15.65 19.95 -7.94
N ARG A 89 -16.51 19.39 -8.78
CA ARG A 89 -17.85 19.90 -9.08
C ARG A 89 -18.67 20.32 -7.87
N ILE A 90 -18.61 19.54 -6.79
CA ILE A 90 -19.41 19.77 -5.57
C ILE A 90 -19.03 21.07 -4.85
N ASN A 91 -17.83 21.60 -5.09
CA ASN A 91 -17.30 22.79 -4.42
C ASN A 91 -17.35 24.07 -5.29
N LEU A 92 -17.85 23.95 -6.52
CA LEU A 92 -17.94 25.07 -7.44
C LEU A 92 -18.93 26.13 -6.94
N LYS A 93 -18.64 27.39 -7.22
CA LYS A 93 -19.49 28.51 -6.83
C LYS A 93 -20.74 28.55 -7.71
N PRO A 94 -21.93 28.73 -7.11
CA PRO A 94 -23.18 28.69 -7.86
C PRO A 94 -23.26 29.86 -8.85
N GLY A 95 -23.73 29.57 -10.06
CA GLY A 95 -23.97 30.58 -11.10
C GLY A 95 -22.72 30.99 -11.90
N ILE A 96 -21.58 30.32 -11.71
CA ILE A 96 -20.36 30.54 -12.50
C ILE A 96 -19.95 29.20 -13.12
N GLU A 97 -19.83 29.17 -14.44
CA GLU A 97 -19.46 27.95 -15.17
C GLU A 97 -17.93 27.85 -15.32
N PRO A 98 -17.30 26.75 -14.87
CA PRO A 98 -15.87 26.49 -15.09
C PRO A 98 -15.57 26.17 -16.55
N ASP A 99 -14.29 26.17 -16.94
CA ASP A 99 -13.88 25.72 -18.28
C ASP A 99 -14.11 24.21 -18.47
N HIS A 100 -14.01 23.42 -17.40
CA HIS A 100 -14.26 21.97 -17.40
C HIS A 100 -15.00 21.51 -16.14
N ARG A 101 -15.74 20.41 -16.27
CA ARG A 101 -16.40 19.73 -15.15
C ARG A 101 -15.54 18.57 -14.65
N PHE A 102 -14.95 18.74 -13.48
CA PHE A 102 -14.14 17.69 -12.84
C PHE A 102 -14.90 17.01 -11.69
N GLU A 103 -14.91 15.68 -11.70
CA GLU A 103 -15.62 14.86 -10.72
C GLU A 103 -14.70 13.74 -10.23
N VAL A 104 -14.66 13.52 -8.92
CA VAL A 104 -13.93 12.41 -8.28
C VAL A 104 -14.93 11.55 -7.53
N THR A 105 -15.01 10.26 -7.86
CA THR A 105 -15.97 9.33 -7.26
C THR A 105 -15.27 8.09 -6.71
N LEU A 106 -15.71 7.61 -5.55
CA LEU A 106 -15.29 6.33 -5.00
C LEU A 106 -16.32 5.26 -5.37
N GLU A 107 -15.94 4.37 -6.27
CA GLU A 107 -16.82 3.36 -6.86
C GLU A 107 -16.41 1.94 -6.45
N PRO A 108 -17.32 0.96 -6.55
CA PRO A 108 -16.94 -0.45 -6.44
C PRO A 108 -15.84 -0.80 -7.45
N ASP A 109 -14.94 -1.69 -7.05
CA ASP A 109 -13.88 -2.30 -7.88
C ASP A 109 -14.42 -3.22 -9.00
N LYS A 110 -15.64 -3.00 -9.47
CA LYS A 110 -16.26 -3.82 -10.50
C LYS A 110 -15.76 -3.43 -11.88
N PHE A 111 -15.79 -4.41 -12.77
CA PHE A 111 -15.59 -4.18 -14.19
C PHE A 111 -16.65 -3.22 -14.75
N THR A 112 -16.21 -2.26 -15.54
CA THR A 112 -17.02 -1.53 -16.50
C THR A 112 -16.21 -1.39 -17.79
N GLU A 113 -16.90 -1.20 -18.91
CA GLU A 113 -16.22 -0.99 -20.21
C GLU A 113 -15.34 0.27 -20.15
N GLU A 114 -15.88 1.39 -19.63
CA GLU A 114 -15.15 2.65 -19.45
C GLU A 114 -13.84 2.49 -18.66
N LYS A 115 -13.83 1.67 -17.58
CA LYS A 115 -12.62 1.43 -16.77
C LYS A 115 -11.62 0.56 -17.52
N PHE A 116 -12.09 -0.37 -18.35
CA PHE A 116 -11.24 -1.22 -19.17
C PHE A 116 -10.61 -0.45 -20.32
N GLU A 117 -11.36 0.42 -21.01
CA GLU A 117 -10.83 1.31 -22.05
C GLU A 117 -9.70 2.20 -21.51
N LEU A 118 -9.85 2.73 -20.28
CA LEU A 118 -8.79 3.48 -19.61
C LEU A 118 -7.55 2.60 -19.35
N PHE A 119 -7.76 1.38 -18.87
CA PHE A 119 -6.67 0.44 -18.58
C PHE A 119 -5.94 0.03 -19.87
N ASP A 120 -6.67 -0.28 -20.92
CA ASP A 120 -6.13 -0.65 -22.23
C ASP A 120 -5.30 0.49 -22.82
N ASN A 121 -5.81 1.72 -22.77
CA ASN A 121 -5.04 2.91 -23.14
C ASN A 121 -3.73 3.00 -22.34
N TYR A 122 -3.80 2.85 -21.01
CA TYR A 122 -2.62 2.96 -20.15
C TYR A 122 -1.57 1.88 -20.45
N GLN A 123 -1.98 0.62 -20.63
CA GLN A 123 -1.05 -0.47 -20.93
C GLN A 123 -0.29 -0.24 -22.24
N ARG A 124 -0.99 0.17 -23.29
CA ARG A 124 -0.38 0.43 -24.61
C ARG A 124 0.60 1.60 -24.59
N HIS A 125 0.26 2.69 -23.88
CA HIS A 125 1.03 3.92 -23.96
C HIS A 125 2.14 4.03 -22.90
N VAL A 126 1.92 3.47 -21.71
CA VAL A 126 2.86 3.60 -20.59
C VAL A 126 3.73 2.35 -20.42
N HIS A 127 3.17 1.16 -20.68
CA HIS A 127 3.89 -0.12 -20.58
C HIS A 127 4.29 -0.71 -21.92
N HIS A 128 3.78 -0.16 -23.04
CA HIS A 128 4.08 -0.62 -24.40
C HIS A 128 3.74 -2.10 -24.64
N GLU A 129 2.70 -2.60 -23.96
CA GLU A 129 2.15 -3.95 -24.17
C GLU A 129 1.48 -4.07 -25.54
N GLN A 130 1.50 -5.28 -26.13
CA GLN A 130 0.89 -5.55 -27.43
C GLN A 130 -0.60 -5.94 -27.28
N ASP A 131 -1.35 -5.94 -28.40
CA ASP A 131 -2.80 -6.19 -28.40
C ASP A 131 -3.17 -7.56 -27.78
N GLU A 132 -2.31 -8.58 -27.90
CA GLU A 132 -2.57 -9.91 -27.35
C GLU A 132 -2.41 -9.98 -25.82
N ASP A 133 -1.69 -9.04 -25.21
CA ASP A 133 -1.35 -9.05 -23.78
C ASP A 133 -2.44 -8.37 -22.93
N VAL A 134 -3.21 -7.45 -23.52
CA VAL A 134 -4.23 -6.67 -22.82
C VAL A 134 -5.61 -7.29 -22.98
N SER A 135 -6.11 -7.91 -21.92
CA SER A 135 -7.43 -8.57 -21.93
C SER A 135 -8.34 -8.11 -20.81
N ALA A 136 -9.65 -8.11 -21.11
CA ALA A 136 -10.69 -7.79 -20.13
C ALA A 136 -10.72 -8.78 -18.95
N SER A 137 -10.35 -10.05 -19.19
CA SER A 137 -10.18 -11.06 -18.15
C SER A 137 -8.96 -10.78 -17.26
N GLY A 138 -7.83 -10.38 -17.85
CA GLY A 138 -6.65 -9.92 -17.14
C GLY A 138 -6.95 -8.73 -16.23
N PHE A 139 -7.64 -7.72 -16.75
CA PHE A 139 -8.10 -6.56 -15.97
C PHE A 139 -9.01 -6.97 -14.80
N ARG A 140 -9.99 -7.86 -15.03
CA ARG A 140 -10.86 -8.37 -13.94
C ARG A 140 -10.06 -9.07 -12.84
N ARG A 141 -9.13 -9.94 -13.23
CA ARG A 141 -8.31 -10.71 -12.29
C ARG A 141 -7.39 -9.81 -11.48
N PHE A 142 -6.81 -8.80 -12.13
CA PHE A 142 -5.81 -7.95 -11.51
C PHE A 142 -6.40 -6.81 -10.68
N LEU A 143 -7.40 -6.10 -11.21
CA LEU A 143 -7.91 -4.85 -10.63
C LEU A 143 -9.32 -4.97 -10.06
N CYS A 144 -10.13 -5.94 -10.49
CA CYS A 144 -11.50 -6.11 -9.98
C CYS A 144 -11.69 -7.25 -8.97
N SER A 145 -10.68 -8.10 -8.81
CA SER A 145 -10.72 -9.24 -7.90
C SER A 145 -9.83 -8.94 -6.72
N SER A 146 -10.42 -8.89 -5.53
CA SER A 146 -9.71 -8.55 -4.29
C SER A 146 -10.01 -9.57 -3.19
N PRO A 147 -9.03 -9.91 -2.35
CA PRO A 147 -9.26 -10.70 -1.15
C PRO A 147 -9.85 -9.83 -0.01
N VAL A 148 -9.93 -8.51 -0.17
CA VAL A 148 -10.44 -7.58 0.83
C VAL A 148 -11.90 -7.25 0.54
N SER A 149 -12.80 -7.85 1.31
CA SER A 149 -14.25 -7.67 1.15
C SER A 149 -14.69 -6.24 1.47
N ARG A 150 -15.59 -5.72 0.64
CA ARG A 150 -16.25 -4.44 0.92
C ARG A 150 -17.25 -4.56 2.06
N GLN A 151 -17.14 -3.65 3.00
CA GLN A 151 -18.07 -3.49 4.11
C GLN A 151 -18.06 -2.04 4.59
N THR A 152 -18.97 -1.71 5.48
CA THR A 152 -18.97 -0.45 6.22
C THR A 152 -18.97 -0.82 7.69
N ASP A 153 -18.08 -0.21 8.48
CA ASP A 153 -18.07 -0.43 9.92
C ASP A 153 -19.21 0.35 10.62
N ASP A 154 -19.30 0.19 11.95
CA ASP A 154 -20.37 0.77 12.76
C ASP A 154 -20.37 2.32 12.73
N ASP A 155 -19.21 2.93 12.46
CA ASP A 155 -19.03 4.39 12.37
C ASP A 155 -19.27 4.93 10.95
N GLY A 156 -19.66 4.08 10.00
CA GLY A 156 -19.92 4.47 8.62
C GLY A 156 -18.66 4.53 7.74
N LYS A 157 -17.49 4.13 8.25
CA LYS A 157 -16.24 4.11 7.50
C LYS A 157 -16.24 2.95 6.52
N LYS A 158 -15.87 3.25 5.27
CA LYS A 158 -15.83 2.27 4.18
C LYS A 158 -14.61 1.37 4.32
N LEU A 159 -14.77 0.07 4.14
CA LEU A 159 -13.67 -0.89 4.12
C LEU A 159 -13.76 -1.74 2.86
N GLY A 160 -12.63 -2.31 2.44
CA GLY A 160 -12.52 -3.14 1.24
C GLY A 160 -11.97 -2.40 0.03
N SER A 161 -12.08 -3.05 -1.14
CA SER A 161 -11.49 -2.54 -2.37
C SER A 161 -12.45 -1.70 -3.21
N PHE A 162 -11.93 -0.58 -3.70
CA PHE A 162 -12.65 0.44 -4.47
C PHE A 162 -11.80 0.97 -5.63
N HIS A 163 -12.49 1.54 -6.62
CA HIS A 163 -11.90 2.35 -7.67
C HIS A 163 -12.23 3.83 -7.43
N GLN A 164 -11.21 4.64 -7.15
CA GLN A 164 -11.35 6.10 -7.15
C GLN A 164 -11.21 6.61 -8.57
N CYS A 165 -12.30 7.08 -9.16
CA CYS A 165 -12.43 7.45 -10.56
C CYS A 165 -12.37 8.97 -10.71
N TYR A 166 -11.57 9.44 -11.66
CA TYR A 166 -11.41 10.86 -11.97
C TYR A 166 -12.00 11.14 -13.36
N ARG A 167 -13.04 11.96 -13.43
CA ARG A 167 -13.72 12.31 -14.68
C ARG A 167 -13.55 13.78 -14.99
N LEU A 168 -13.25 14.08 -16.25
CA LEU A 168 -13.24 15.44 -16.80
C LEU A 168 -14.26 15.51 -17.95
N ASP A 169 -15.21 16.43 -17.85
CA ASP A 169 -16.32 16.60 -18.79
C ASP A 169 -17.14 15.32 -19.04
N GLY A 170 -17.18 14.44 -18.03
CA GLY A 170 -17.86 13.15 -18.08
C GLY A 170 -17.03 11.99 -18.63
N ARG A 171 -15.80 12.22 -19.13
CA ARG A 171 -14.87 11.16 -19.55
C ARG A 171 -14.02 10.71 -18.38
N LEU A 172 -13.88 9.41 -18.16
CA LEU A 172 -12.88 8.86 -17.22
C LEU A 172 -11.46 9.06 -17.74
N ILE A 173 -10.66 9.80 -16.98
CA ILE A 173 -9.30 10.21 -17.37
C ILE A 173 -8.22 9.60 -16.47
N ALA A 174 -8.58 9.19 -15.25
CA ALA A 174 -7.70 8.47 -14.36
C ALA A 174 -8.50 7.60 -13.38
N MET A 175 -7.84 6.60 -12.80
CA MET A 175 -8.41 5.71 -11.80
C MET A 175 -7.34 5.19 -10.85
N ALA A 176 -7.57 5.33 -9.54
CA ALA A 176 -6.79 4.65 -8.51
C ALA A 176 -7.53 3.40 -8.02
N VAL A 177 -6.81 2.30 -7.84
CA VAL A 177 -7.29 1.08 -7.21
C VAL A 177 -6.83 1.10 -5.77
N LEU A 178 -7.78 1.19 -4.84
CA LEU A 178 -7.54 1.42 -3.42
C LEU A 178 -8.08 0.27 -2.58
N ASP A 179 -7.34 -0.13 -1.56
CA ASP A 179 -7.86 -0.89 -0.44
C ASP A 179 -8.03 0.05 0.75
N LEU A 180 -9.26 0.13 1.24
CA LEU A 180 -9.59 0.85 2.47
C LEU A 180 -9.59 -0.18 3.62
N LEU A 181 -8.59 -0.06 4.49
CA LEU A 181 -8.34 -0.95 5.63
C LEU A 181 -8.69 -0.22 6.93
N PRO A 182 -8.86 -0.91 8.07
CA PRO A 182 -9.37 -0.32 9.30
C PRO A 182 -8.72 1.02 9.71
N HIS A 183 -7.41 1.15 9.53
CA HIS A 183 -6.63 2.35 9.85
C HIS A 183 -5.86 2.92 8.67
N ALA A 184 -6.08 2.47 7.43
CA ALA A 184 -5.23 2.84 6.31
C ALA A 184 -5.92 2.87 4.94
N VAL A 185 -5.53 3.84 4.12
CA VAL A 185 -5.76 3.83 2.67
C VAL A 185 -4.53 3.21 2.00
N SER A 186 -4.70 2.19 1.18
CA SER A 186 -3.60 1.54 0.46
C SER A 186 -3.78 1.64 -1.05
N GLY A 187 -2.85 2.34 -1.71
CA GLY A 187 -2.77 2.40 -3.16
C GLY A 187 -2.22 1.10 -3.75
N VAL A 188 -3.03 0.42 -4.54
CA VAL A 188 -2.68 -0.86 -5.19
C VAL A 188 -2.19 -0.62 -6.60
N TYR A 189 -2.91 0.18 -7.37
CA TYR A 189 -2.55 0.51 -8.75
C TYR A 189 -3.11 1.89 -9.12
N PHE A 190 -2.47 2.54 -10.09
CA PHE A 190 -2.93 3.83 -10.61
C PHE A 190 -2.79 3.84 -12.12
N ILE A 191 -3.85 4.25 -12.82
CA ILE A 191 -3.89 4.36 -14.27
C ILE A 191 -4.45 5.71 -14.69
N TYR A 192 -4.00 6.23 -15.82
CA TYR A 192 -4.47 7.47 -16.41
C TYR A 192 -4.43 7.40 -17.93
N HIS A 193 -5.24 8.21 -18.59
CA HIS A 193 -5.30 8.26 -20.03
C HIS A 193 -4.12 9.07 -20.59
N SER A 194 -3.49 8.62 -21.67
CA SER A 194 -2.29 9.23 -22.27
C SER A 194 -2.43 10.73 -22.57
N ASP A 195 -3.59 11.19 -23.05
CA ASP A 195 -3.95 12.62 -23.21
C ASP A 195 -3.64 13.52 -21.97
N PHE A 196 -3.60 12.93 -20.77
CA PHE A 196 -3.44 13.63 -19.51
C PHE A 196 -2.05 13.48 -18.86
N GLU A 197 -1.08 12.88 -19.55
CA GLU A 197 0.28 12.67 -19.05
C GLU A 197 0.92 13.97 -18.52
N LYS A 198 0.73 15.08 -19.24
CA LYS A 198 1.27 16.41 -18.88
C LYS A 198 0.82 16.94 -17.52
N TRP A 199 -0.27 16.42 -16.96
CA TRP A 199 -0.86 16.87 -15.70
C TRP A 199 -0.31 16.13 -14.47
N SER A 200 0.54 15.11 -14.67
CA SER A 200 1.18 14.35 -13.58
C SER A 200 0.15 13.74 -12.62
N PHE A 201 -0.83 13.01 -13.16
CA PHE A 201 -1.94 12.46 -12.39
C PHE A 201 -1.53 11.54 -11.25
N GLY A 202 -0.41 10.82 -11.34
CA GLY A 202 0.11 10.05 -10.21
C GLY A 202 0.51 10.93 -9.00
N LYS A 203 0.82 12.21 -9.24
CA LYS A 203 1.06 13.17 -8.17
C LYS A 203 -0.24 13.67 -7.54
N LEU A 204 -1.20 14.02 -8.40
CA LEU A 204 -2.53 14.49 -8.00
C LEU A 204 -3.29 13.42 -7.22
N SER A 205 -3.22 12.17 -7.68
CA SER A 205 -3.86 11.04 -7.00
C SER A 205 -3.30 10.89 -5.59
N ALA A 206 -1.98 10.83 -5.44
CA ALA A 206 -1.35 10.66 -4.14
C ALA A 206 -1.74 11.78 -3.14
N LEU A 207 -1.93 13.02 -3.61
CA LEU A 207 -2.49 14.09 -2.78
C LEU A 207 -3.95 13.81 -2.40
N ARG A 208 -4.77 13.35 -3.35
CA ARG A 208 -6.17 12.98 -3.13
C ARG A 208 -6.32 11.82 -2.15
N GLU A 209 -5.52 10.77 -2.28
CA GLU A 209 -5.57 9.60 -1.38
C GLU A 209 -5.04 9.93 0.03
N ALA A 210 -4.01 10.77 0.16
CA ALA A 210 -3.58 11.25 1.47
C ALA A 210 -4.68 12.08 2.15
N CYS A 211 -5.39 12.92 1.37
CA CYS A 211 -6.52 13.69 1.88
C CYS A 211 -7.73 12.79 2.21
N LEU A 212 -8.03 11.80 1.38
CA LEU A 212 -9.06 10.78 1.65
C LEU A 212 -8.77 10.06 2.98
N ALA A 213 -7.50 9.72 3.24
CA ALA A 213 -7.10 9.11 4.50
C ALA A 213 -7.48 10.01 5.69
N LEU A 214 -7.19 11.30 5.60
CA LEU A 214 -7.51 12.27 6.64
C LEU A 214 -9.04 12.51 6.79
N GLU A 215 -9.74 12.73 5.68
CA GLU A 215 -11.19 13.01 5.61
C GLU A 215 -12.05 11.88 6.20
N GLN A 216 -11.61 10.64 6.03
CA GLN A 216 -12.33 9.43 6.43
C GLN A 216 -11.74 8.79 7.68
N GLU A 217 -10.92 9.52 8.43
CA GLU A 217 -10.35 9.08 9.71
C GLU A 217 -9.54 7.77 9.62
N TYR A 218 -8.84 7.58 8.51
CA TYR A 218 -7.73 6.63 8.43
C TYR A 218 -6.45 7.30 8.94
N GLN A 219 -5.56 6.52 9.52
CA GLN A 219 -4.33 7.04 10.10
C GLN A 219 -3.22 7.19 9.05
N TYR A 220 -3.15 6.25 8.10
CA TYR A 220 -2.03 6.16 7.18
C TYR A 220 -2.47 6.05 5.72
N TYR A 221 -1.65 6.62 4.84
CA TYR A 221 -1.66 6.33 3.41
C TYR A 221 -0.44 5.48 3.03
N TYR A 222 -0.70 4.32 2.43
CA TYR A 222 0.31 3.40 1.90
C TYR A 222 0.40 3.56 0.39
N MET A 223 1.50 4.10 -0.12
CA MET A 223 1.71 4.35 -1.56
C MET A 223 2.20 3.11 -2.34
N GLY A 224 2.03 1.91 -1.78
CA GLY A 224 2.65 0.67 -2.27
C GLY A 224 4.14 0.55 -1.89
N TYR A 225 4.89 -0.30 -2.59
CA TYR A 225 6.32 -0.51 -2.28
C TYR A 225 7.18 0.72 -2.56
N TYR A 226 8.18 0.90 -1.72
CA TYR A 226 9.33 1.74 -1.96
C TYR A 226 10.53 0.86 -2.32
N ILE A 227 11.13 1.13 -3.47
CA ILE A 227 12.35 0.45 -3.92
C ILE A 227 13.39 1.54 -4.15
N HIS A 228 14.37 1.62 -3.23
CA HIS A 228 15.31 2.73 -3.18
C HIS A 228 16.17 2.88 -4.45
N SER A 229 16.57 1.75 -5.03
CA SER A 229 17.36 1.64 -6.25
C SER A 229 16.56 1.93 -7.53
N CYS A 230 15.22 1.92 -7.48
CA CYS A 230 14.37 2.10 -8.66
C CYS A 230 13.88 3.55 -8.77
N LYS A 231 14.36 4.28 -9.79
CA LYS A 231 13.96 5.69 -10.04
C LYS A 231 12.44 5.88 -10.13
N LYS A 232 11.71 4.95 -10.77
CA LYS A 232 10.24 5.00 -10.89
C LYS A 232 9.51 4.80 -9.55
N MET A 233 10.18 4.29 -8.51
CA MET A 233 9.60 4.00 -7.20
C MET A 233 10.15 4.90 -6.09
N ARG A 234 11.32 5.51 -6.30
CA ARG A 234 12.01 6.37 -5.32
C ARG A 234 11.22 7.64 -4.97
N TYR A 235 10.38 8.15 -5.88
CA TYR A 235 9.59 9.37 -5.68
C TYR A 235 8.61 9.29 -4.49
N LYS A 236 8.18 8.09 -4.10
CA LYS A 236 7.21 7.93 -2.99
C LYS A 236 7.81 8.40 -1.66
N GLY A 237 9.13 8.33 -1.53
CA GLY A 237 9.86 8.89 -0.40
C GLY A 237 9.86 10.42 -0.32
N ASP A 238 9.36 11.13 -1.34
CA ASP A 238 9.31 12.60 -1.37
C ASP A 238 8.02 13.15 -0.74
N TYR A 239 7.06 12.28 -0.40
CA TYR A 239 5.82 12.63 0.29
C TYR A 239 6.02 12.62 1.80
N LYS A 240 6.67 13.66 2.33
CA LYS A 240 7.11 13.70 3.74
C LYS A 240 5.96 14.07 4.71
N GLN A 241 5.94 13.54 5.94
CA GLN A 241 6.92 12.60 6.55
C GLN A 241 6.61 11.13 6.21
N GLN A 242 7.59 10.36 5.78
CA GLN A 242 7.45 8.91 5.54
C GLN A 242 8.15 8.11 6.63
N TYR A 243 7.62 6.94 6.93
CA TYR A 243 8.24 5.94 7.78
C TYR A 243 8.38 4.62 7.01
N VAL A 244 9.46 3.88 7.27
CA VAL A 244 9.76 2.58 6.69
C VAL A 244 9.62 1.51 7.77
N LEU A 245 8.99 0.39 7.43
CA LEU A 245 8.94 -0.78 8.30
C LEU A 245 10.28 -1.51 8.24
N ASP A 246 10.97 -1.62 9.37
CA ASP A 246 12.10 -2.52 9.55
C ASP A 246 11.56 -3.94 9.77
N TYR A 247 11.81 -4.86 8.84
CA TYR A 247 11.25 -6.21 8.89
C TYR A 247 11.83 -7.06 10.01
N ASP A 248 13.04 -6.77 10.50
CA ASP A 248 13.67 -7.53 11.58
C ASP A 248 13.03 -7.24 12.94
N SER A 249 12.74 -5.96 13.19
CA SER A 249 12.15 -5.50 14.47
C SER A 249 10.64 -5.30 14.41
N LEU A 250 10.06 -5.27 13.21
CA LEU A 250 8.69 -4.86 12.91
C LEU A 250 8.35 -3.47 13.47
N GLN A 251 9.36 -2.60 13.62
CA GLN A 251 9.20 -1.21 14.03
C GLN A 251 9.23 -0.26 12.82
N TRP A 252 8.71 0.94 13.03
CA TRP A 252 8.65 1.99 12.02
C TRP A 252 9.73 3.03 12.28
N ASP A 253 10.65 3.17 11.33
CA ASP A 253 11.74 4.15 11.38
C ASP A 253 11.49 5.28 10.36
N PRO A 254 11.87 6.53 10.62
CA PRO A 254 11.78 7.61 9.65
C PRO A 254 12.52 7.30 8.34
N LEU A 255 11.94 7.64 7.18
CA LEU A 255 12.64 7.61 5.88
C LEU A 255 13.43 8.91 5.65
N ASP A 256 14.40 9.14 6.53
CA ASP A 256 15.29 10.29 6.52
C ASP A 256 16.60 10.00 5.76
N ASP A 257 17.59 10.88 5.94
CA ASP A 257 18.88 10.77 5.26
C ASP A 257 19.73 9.62 5.81
N GLU A 258 19.59 9.27 7.09
CA GLU A 258 20.29 8.12 7.70
C GLU A 258 19.77 6.81 7.10
N MET A 259 18.45 6.62 7.08
CA MET A 259 17.83 5.44 6.46
C MET A 259 18.18 5.34 4.97
N ARG A 260 18.19 6.47 4.22
CA ARG A 260 18.58 6.47 2.81
C ARG A 260 20.04 6.08 2.61
N HIS A 261 20.93 6.62 3.43
CA HIS A 261 22.35 6.25 3.38
C HIS A 261 22.52 4.74 3.65
N LEU A 262 21.78 4.18 4.61
CA LEU A 262 21.80 2.74 4.86
C LEU A 262 21.29 1.93 3.65
N MET A 263 20.23 2.39 2.98
CA MET A 263 19.70 1.76 1.76
C MET A 263 20.63 1.88 0.55
N GLU A 264 21.52 2.88 0.51
CA GLU A 264 22.51 3.06 -0.56
C GLU A 264 23.72 2.13 -0.39
N ASN A 265 24.07 1.79 0.84
CA ASN A 265 25.30 1.07 1.17
C ASN A 265 25.10 -0.40 1.60
N SER A 266 23.85 -0.87 1.68
CA SER A 266 23.52 -2.23 2.08
C SER A 266 22.64 -2.91 1.04
N GLN A 267 22.83 -4.22 0.85
CA GLN A 267 21.91 -5.01 0.02
C GLN A 267 20.48 -4.94 0.58
N TYR A 268 20.34 -4.94 1.90
CA TYR A 268 19.08 -4.76 2.62
C TYR A 268 19.33 -3.91 3.88
N ALA A 269 18.48 -2.90 4.08
CA ALA A 269 18.58 -1.93 5.15
C ALA A 269 17.67 -2.31 6.31
N SER A 270 18.25 -2.47 7.50
CA SER A 270 17.54 -2.64 8.77
C SER A 270 18.19 -1.74 9.82
N MET A 271 17.40 -0.82 10.39
CA MET A 271 17.88 0.09 11.43
C MET A 271 18.15 -0.63 12.75
N SER A 272 17.36 -1.65 13.10
CA SER A 272 17.63 -2.45 14.30
C SER A 272 18.96 -3.20 14.22
N ARG A 273 19.30 -3.76 13.05
CA ARG A 273 20.63 -4.33 12.80
C ARG A 273 21.71 -3.26 12.92
N HIS A 274 21.53 -2.12 12.24
CA HIS A 274 22.48 -1.02 12.24
C HIS A 274 22.80 -0.48 13.66
N ARG A 275 21.78 -0.24 14.48
CA ARG A 275 21.91 0.24 15.86
C ARG A 275 22.64 -0.76 16.76
N THR A 276 22.42 -2.06 16.55
CA THR A 276 23.11 -3.12 17.30
C THR A 276 24.61 -3.08 17.03
N THR A 277 25.01 -2.99 15.75
CA THR A 277 26.42 -2.92 15.34
C THR A 277 27.12 -1.66 15.88
N GLN A 278 26.45 -0.50 15.87
CA GLN A 278 27.05 0.75 16.36
C GLN A 278 27.28 0.76 17.89
N ASN A 279 26.40 0.14 18.67
CA ASN A 279 26.44 0.20 20.15
C ASN A 279 27.50 -0.70 20.79
N GLY A 280 28.41 -1.30 20.02
CA GLY A 280 29.49 -2.15 20.56
C GLY A 280 28.99 -3.41 21.26
N GLY A 281 27.71 -3.76 21.10
CA GLY A 281 27.22 -5.10 21.36
C GLY A 281 27.94 -5.98 20.37
N GLY A 282 28.96 -6.71 20.84
CA GLY A 282 29.81 -7.54 19.99
C GLY A 282 28.98 -8.33 18.99
N SER A 283 29.52 -8.50 17.78
CA SER A 283 28.95 -9.30 16.70
C SER A 283 27.94 -10.30 17.24
N LEU A 284 26.65 -10.07 16.99
CA LEU A 284 25.72 -11.21 16.90
C LEU A 284 26.44 -12.23 16.02
N PRO A 285 26.43 -13.54 16.36
CA PRO A 285 27.27 -14.52 15.70
C PRO A 285 27.16 -14.33 14.18
N ASP A 286 28.29 -13.96 13.58
CA ASP A 286 28.52 -13.65 12.18
C ASP A 286 28.12 -12.25 11.63
N GLU A 287 29.14 -11.39 11.52
CA GLU A 287 29.29 -10.33 10.50
C GLU A 287 29.42 -10.88 9.05
N LYS A 288 28.93 -12.10 8.85
CA LYS A 288 28.55 -12.77 7.62
C LYS A 288 27.40 -13.70 8.01
N ASP A 289 26.21 -13.17 8.28
CA ASP A 289 25.01 -13.95 7.97
C ASP A 289 25.14 -14.20 6.45
N ASP A 290 25.82 -15.30 6.06
CA ASP A 290 25.60 -15.94 4.78
C ASP A 290 24.11 -16.22 4.81
N VAL A 291 23.33 -15.27 4.27
CA VAL A 291 21.89 -15.40 4.08
C VAL A 291 21.74 -16.79 3.50
N LEU A 292 21.23 -17.71 4.32
CA LEU A 292 21.34 -19.13 4.02
C LEU A 292 20.62 -19.30 2.69
N HIS A 293 21.36 -19.64 1.63
CA HIS A 293 20.94 -19.45 0.25
C HIS A 293 20.77 -17.96 -0.14
N PRO A 294 21.76 -17.35 -0.82
CA PRO A 294 21.79 -15.90 -1.06
C PRO A 294 20.77 -15.44 -2.11
N THR A 295 20.20 -16.35 -2.89
CA THR A 295 19.19 -16.04 -3.90
C THR A 295 17.82 -16.66 -3.53
N PRO A 296 16.70 -16.06 -3.97
CA PRO A 296 15.38 -16.64 -3.76
C PRO A 296 15.25 -18.05 -4.36
N THR A 297 15.89 -18.31 -5.49
CA THR A 297 15.88 -19.62 -6.16
C THR A 297 16.60 -20.67 -5.35
N ASP A 298 17.77 -20.34 -4.79
CA ASP A 298 18.52 -21.24 -3.93
C ASP A 298 17.74 -21.54 -2.64
N ALA A 299 17.10 -20.51 -2.05
CA ALA A 299 16.30 -20.65 -0.84
C ALA A 299 15.11 -21.58 -1.06
N MET A 300 14.38 -21.40 -2.17
CA MET A 300 13.28 -22.27 -2.57
C MET A 300 13.75 -23.71 -2.84
N SER A 301 14.91 -23.88 -3.46
CA SER A 301 15.44 -25.20 -3.83
C SER A 301 16.06 -25.96 -2.65
N SER A 302 16.31 -25.29 -1.54
CA SER A 302 16.92 -25.89 -0.35
C SER A 302 16.03 -26.92 0.35
N GLY A 303 14.71 -26.81 0.18
CA GLY A 303 13.73 -27.61 0.94
C GLY A 303 13.68 -27.27 2.44
N LEU A 304 14.38 -26.22 2.89
CA LEU A 304 14.34 -25.78 4.27
C LEU A 304 13.00 -25.14 4.61
N SER A 305 12.58 -25.28 5.86
CA SER A 305 11.42 -24.56 6.37
C SER A 305 11.68 -23.04 6.38
N LEU A 306 10.62 -22.24 6.23
CA LEU A 306 10.67 -20.78 6.41
C LEU A 306 11.27 -20.38 7.77
N LEU A 307 11.09 -21.22 8.80
CA LEU A 307 11.66 -21.04 10.15
C LEU A 307 13.18 -21.17 10.20
N GLN A 308 13.80 -21.73 9.17
CA GLN A 308 15.24 -21.95 9.04
C GLN A 308 15.88 -21.00 8.02
N LEU A 309 15.09 -20.46 7.09
CA LEU A 309 15.58 -19.55 6.06
C LEU A 309 15.95 -18.16 6.61
N GLY A 310 15.58 -17.78 7.83
CA GLY A 310 15.94 -16.47 8.39
C GLY A 310 15.40 -15.29 7.57
N MET A 311 14.21 -15.45 6.98
CA MET A 311 13.54 -14.40 6.22
C MET A 311 13.10 -13.26 7.17
N PRO A 312 13.44 -11.98 6.90
CA PRO A 312 12.99 -10.85 7.70
C PRO A 312 11.45 -10.79 7.79
N GLY A 313 10.93 -10.46 8.97
CA GLY A 313 9.49 -10.40 9.24
C GLY A 313 8.84 -11.74 9.63
N VAL A 314 9.58 -12.85 9.54
CA VAL A 314 9.17 -14.18 9.98
C VAL A 314 9.73 -14.44 11.39
N LEU A 315 8.89 -14.97 12.29
CA LEU A 315 9.36 -15.37 13.62
C LEU A 315 10.40 -16.49 13.53
N SER A 316 11.45 -16.42 14.34
CA SER A 316 12.32 -17.58 14.54
C SER A 316 11.57 -18.71 15.25
N LEU A 317 12.08 -19.95 15.16
CA LEU A 317 11.46 -21.10 15.86
C LEU A 317 11.33 -20.84 17.38
N GLU A 318 12.33 -20.25 18.01
CA GLU A 318 12.30 -19.90 19.43
C GLU A 318 11.21 -18.86 19.73
N GLN A 319 11.14 -17.81 18.91
CA GLN A 319 10.13 -16.76 19.07
C GLN A 319 8.72 -17.31 18.84
N LEU A 320 8.53 -18.19 17.85
CA LEU A 320 7.26 -18.85 17.57
C LEU A 320 6.80 -19.64 18.79
N ARG A 321 7.64 -20.56 19.30
CA ARG A 321 7.34 -21.40 20.47
C ARG A 321 7.03 -20.59 21.73
N ARG A 322 7.64 -19.42 21.88
CA ARG A 322 7.42 -18.53 23.03
C ARG A 322 6.14 -17.69 22.91
N ARG A 323 5.75 -17.32 21.69
CA ARG A 323 4.71 -16.30 21.45
C ARG A 323 3.41 -16.86 20.90
N VAL A 324 3.41 -18.08 20.38
CA VAL A 324 2.25 -18.70 19.74
C VAL A 324 2.01 -20.09 20.29
N GLU A 325 0.81 -20.32 20.81
CA GLU A 325 0.33 -21.64 21.21
C GLU A 325 -0.27 -22.34 19.98
N LEU A 326 0.57 -23.03 19.21
CA LEU A 326 0.16 -23.70 17.97
C LEU A 326 -1.02 -24.67 18.20
N ASP A 327 -1.00 -25.42 19.31
CA ASP A 327 -2.04 -26.40 19.68
C ASP A 327 -3.47 -25.81 19.75
N ASN A 328 -3.56 -24.50 20.05
CA ASN A 328 -4.82 -23.78 20.16
C ASN A 328 -5.29 -23.12 18.86
N MET A 329 -4.47 -23.13 17.80
CA MET A 329 -4.89 -22.67 16.49
C MET A 329 -6.03 -23.52 15.94
N LYS A 330 -6.82 -22.94 15.03
CA LYS A 330 -8.05 -23.54 14.55
C LYS A 330 -7.94 -23.96 13.09
N VAL A 331 -8.59 -25.07 12.77
CA VAL A 331 -8.72 -25.58 11.42
C VAL A 331 -10.20 -25.78 11.09
N HIS A 332 -10.57 -25.39 9.87
CA HIS A 332 -11.87 -25.71 9.30
C HIS A 332 -11.79 -27.08 8.63
N LEU A 333 -12.72 -27.98 8.99
CA LEU A 333 -12.85 -29.31 8.40
C LEU A 333 -14.24 -29.48 7.79
N GLY A 334 -14.30 -30.26 6.70
CA GLY A 334 -15.51 -30.49 5.91
C GLY A 334 -16.79 -30.69 6.74
N ARG A 335 -17.90 -30.11 6.25
CA ARG A 335 -19.20 -29.89 6.94
C ARG A 335 -19.28 -28.66 7.85
N GLY A 336 -18.40 -27.67 7.69
CA GLY A 336 -18.57 -26.38 8.39
C GLY A 336 -18.05 -26.37 9.83
N SER A 337 -17.30 -27.40 10.26
CA SER A 337 -16.89 -27.54 11.65
C SER A 337 -15.49 -26.98 11.88
N VAL A 338 -15.33 -26.21 12.97
CA VAL A 338 -14.05 -25.61 13.37
C VAL A 338 -13.52 -26.35 14.60
N HIS A 339 -12.29 -26.84 14.51
CA HIS A 339 -11.64 -27.60 15.59
C HIS A 339 -10.30 -26.98 15.95
N ARG A 340 -9.86 -27.19 17.19
CA ARG A 340 -8.46 -26.93 17.55
C ARG A 340 -7.56 -27.95 16.89
N ILE A 341 -6.39 -27.51 16.42
CA ILE A 341 -5.49 -28.37 15.65
C ILE A 341 -4.92 -29.53 16.48
N GLN A 342 -4.77 -29.35 17.80
CA GLN A 342 -4.38 -30.42 18.72
C GLN A 342 -5.32 -31.64 18.71
N ASN A 343 -6.57 -31.48 18.27
CA ASN A 343 -7.53 -32.57 18.20
C ASN A 343 -7.42 -33.39 16.90
N ILE A 344 -6.48 -33.05 16.02
CA ILE A 344 -6.25 -33.74 14.75
C ILE A 344 -5.20 -34.84 14.96
N SER A 345 -5.53 -36.06 14.54
CA SER A 345 -4.73 -37.26 14.84
C SER A 345 -3.29 -37.21 14.35
N THR A 346 -2.99 -36.46 13.29
CA THR A 346 -1.64 -36.32 12.72
C THR A 346 -0.83 -35.17 13.33
N TRP A 347 -1.41 -34.40 14.27
CA TRP A 347 -0.78 -33.22 14.84
C TRP A 347 0.46 -33.55 15.68
N GLU A 348 0.34 -34.51 16.60
CA GLU A 348 1.41 -34.86 17.54
C GLU A 348 2.60 -35.57 16.87
N SER A 349 2.38 -36.24 15.73
CA SER A 349 3.44 -36.93 14.99
C SER A 349 4.25 -36.01 14.08
N GLY A 350 3.86 -34.74 13.92
CA GLY A 350 4.55 -33.77 13.08
C GLY A 350 5.68 -33.02 13.81
N SER A 351 6.47 -32.26 13.04
CA SER A 351 7.53 -31.38 13.55
C SER A 351 7.31 -29.95 13.08
N ASP A 352 7.61 -28.97 13.92
CA ASP A 352 7.50 -27.54 13.57
C ASP A 352 8.39 -27.18 12.35
N LEU A 353 9.45 -27.94 12.11
CA LEU A 353 10.40 -27.71 11.00
C LEU A 353 10.13 -28.56 9.76
N ASP A 354 9.19 -29.50 9.84
CA ASP A 354 8.83 -30.33 8.70
C ASP A 354 7.64 -29.70 7.97
N HIS A 355 7.94 -28.89 6.94
CA HIS A 355 6.95 -28.16 6.14
C HIS A 355 5.96 -29.08 5.39
N SER A 356 6.25 -30.38 5.29
CA SER A 356 5.34 -31.37 4.70
C SER A 356 4.33 -31.91 5.72
N SER A 357 4.60 -31.75 7.01
CA SER A 357 3.71 -32.15 8.08
C SER A 357 2.67 -31.07 8.39
N LEU A 358 1.51 -31.48 8.89
CA LEU A 358 0.46 -30.56 9.35
C LEU A 358 0.99 -29.57 10.40
N ARG A 359 1.86 -30.04 11.30
CA ARG A 359 2.48 -29.22 12.34
C ARG A 359 3.40 -28.16 11.76
N GLY A 360 4.25 -28.52 10.81
CA GLY A 360 5.14 -27.56 10.14
C GLY A 360 4.38 -26.53 9.30
N ILE A 361 3.32 -26.93 8.59
CA ILE A 361 2.47 -25.99 7.84
C ILE A 361 1.88 -24.91 8.77
N PHE A 362 1.33 -25.32 9.92
CA PHE A 362 0.80 -24.39 10.92
C PHE A 362 1.91 -23.53 11.53
N ALA A 363 3.07 -24.12 11.82
CA ALA A 363 4.20 -23.41 12.38
C ALA A 363 4.71 -22.31 11.44
N GLU A 364 4.89 -22.61 10.15
CA GLU A 364 5.29 -21.64 9.14
C GLU A 364 4.24 -20.54 8.98
N LEU A 365 2.96 -20.91 8.84
CA LEU A 365 1.89 -19.94 8.68
C LEU A 365 1.80 -19.01 9.89
N ALA A 366 1.87 -19.54 11.11
CA ALA A 366 1.89 -18.75 12.34
C ALA A 366 3.11 -17.82 12.42
N ALA A 367 4.27 -18.27 11.97
CA ALA A 367 5.49 -17.48 11.98
C ALA A 367 5.42 -16.25 11.06
N VAL A 368 4.80 -16.38 9.88
CA VAL A 368 4.63 -15.28 8.92
C VAL A 368 3.46 -14.36 9.31
N LEU A 369 2.35 -14.93 9.76
CA LEU A 369 1.19 -14.15 10.24
C LEU A 369 1.51 -13.36 11.51
N GLY A 370 2.33 -13.92 12.39
CA GLY A 370 2.60 -13.39 13.71
C GLY A 370 1.58 -13.80 14.75
N PRO A 371 1.86 -13.51 16.04
CA PRO A 371 1.11 -14.08 17.16
C PRO A 371 -0.34 -13.61 17.23
N ASP A 372 -0.59 -12.33 16.94
CA ASP A 372 -1.92 -11.73 17.09
C ASP A 372 -2.89 -12.34 16.07
N VAL A 373 -2.47 -12.41 14.80
CA VAL A 373 -3.29 -12.98 13.73
C VAL A 373 -3.35 -14.50 13.83
N ALA A 374 -2.25 -15.19 14.13
CA ALA A 374 -2.23 -16.65 14.25
C ALA A 374 -3.22 -17.17 15.30
N LYS A 375 -3.41 -16.43 16.40
CA LYS A 375 -4.36 -16.78 17.47
C LYS A 375 -5.82 -16.77 17.01
N GLU A 376 -6.17 -15.88 16.10
CA GLU A 376 -7.54 -15.70 15.62
C GLU A 376 -7.80 -16.46 14.31
N ALA A 377 -6.75 -16.81 13.58
CA ALA A 377 -6.83 -17.49 12.30
C ALA A 377 -7.56 -18.84 12.40
N ILE A 378 -8.42 -19.09 11.41
CA ILE A 378 -9.00 -20.39 11.13
C ILE A 378 -8.46 -20.79 9.76
N ILE A 379 -7.70 -21.89 9.73
CA ILE A 379 -7.04 -22.35 8.51
C ILE A 379 -7.97 -23.30 7.77
N ASP A 380 -8.15 -23.04 6.48
CA ASP A 380 -8.93 -23.89 5.57
C ASP A 380 -8.02 -24.36 4.44
N PHE A 381 -8.04 -25.66 4.16
CA PHE A 381 -7.24 -26.28 3.11
C PHE A 381 -7.99 -26.39 1.76
N GLY A 382 -9.25 -25.94 1.70
CA GLY A 382 -10.07 -25.93 0.49
C GLY A 382 -10.91 -27.19 0.32
#